data_AF-A0A955HTI1-F1
#
_entry.id   AF-A0A955HTI1-F1
#
_cell.length_a   1.000
_cell.length_b   1.000
_cell.length_c   1.000
_cell.angle_alpha   90.00
_cell.angle_beta   90.00
_cell.angle_gamma   90.00
#
_symmetry.space_group_name_H-M   'P 1'
#
loop_
_entity.id
_entity.type
_entity.pdbx_description
1 polymer ?
#
loop_
_entity_poly.entity_id
_entity_poly.type
_entity_poly.pdbx_seq_one_letter_code
_entity_poly.pdbx_strand_id
1 'polypeptide(L)'
;MFTFAYILLALNRYWQFESGYYDLGIFDTALWKVAHFQTPIIDHFKLSGKNIFADHFHPSIFILAPIYWFTDKTEAILVAQAIIVGLSGVVLFHIAKDKLRNAFAAISIVIAYFLFIGLQNALAFDFHEVTVMTLPLMLLYWAIFTEKKKLYYIFLIYLRI
;
A
#
# COMPACT_ATOMS: atom_id res chain seq x y z
N MET A 1 -14.79 -2.19 -8.73
CA MET A 1 -15.07 -0.81 -9.19
C MET A 1 -14.13 0.20 -8.54
N PHE A 2 -14.08 0.30 -7.21
CA PHE A 2 -13.18 1.23 -6.49
C PHE A 2 -11.71 1.14 -6.93
N THR A 3 -11.08 -0.02 -6.78
CA THR A 3 -9.67 -0.24 -7.18
C THR A 3 -9.38 0.17 -8.62
N PHE A 4 -10.24 -0.22 -9.55
CA PHE A 4 -10.08 0.13 -10.96
C PHE A 4 -10.18 1.64 -11.19
N ALA A 5 -11.14 2.32 -10.56
CA ALA A 5 -11.27 3.76 -10.64
C ALA A 5 -10.02 4.49 -10.11
N TYR A 6 -9.45 4.03 -8.99
CA TYR A 6 -8.23 4.63 -8.44
C TYR A 6 -6.97 4.29 -9.22
N ILE A 7 -6.88 3.12 -9.86
CA ILE A 7 -5.84 2.84 -10.84
C ILE A 7 -5.91 3.85 -11.97
N LEU A 8 -7.09 4.01 -12.60
CA LEU A 8 -7.25 4.95 -13.71
C LEU A 8 -6.95 6.38 -13.30
N LEU A 9 -7.40 6.80 -12.11
CA LEU A 9 -7.14 8.13 -11.58
C LEU A 9 -5.64 8.36 -11.37
N ALA A 10 -4.96 7.43 -10.68
CA ALA A 10 -3.53 7.55 -10.39
C ALA A 10 -2.69 7.58 -11.67
N LEU A 11 -3.00 6.70 -12.63
CA LEU A 11 -2.31 6.66 -13.92
C LEU A 11 -2.57 7.92 -14.74
N ASN A 12 -3.81 8.42 -14.78
CA ASN A 12 -4.12 9.66 -15.48
C ASN A 12 -3.33 10.84 -14.91
N ARG A 13 -3.31 10.99 -13.58
CA ARG A 13 -2.54 12.05 -12.93
C ARG A 13 -1.04 11.94 -13.20
N TYR A 14 -0.50 10.71 -13.15
CA TYR A 14 0.90 10.45 -13.47
C TYR A 14 1.23 10.86 -14.92
N TRP A 15 0.41 10.47 -15.89
CA TRP A 15 0.63 10.81 -17.30
C TRP A 15 0.38 12.29 -17.65
N GLN A 16 -0.40 13.01 -16.84
CA GLN A 16 -0.55 14.47 -16.95
C GLN A 16 0.53 15.26 -16.20
N PHE A 17 1.53 14.58 -15.63
CA PHE A 17 2.58 15.19 -14.80
C PHE A 17 2.01 15.93 -13.56
N GLU A 18 0.86 15.49 -13.07
CA GLU A 18 0.22 16.02 -11.86
C GLU A 18 0.65 15.26 -10.59
N SER A 19 1.42 14.18 -10.74
CA SER A 19 2.02 13.44 -9.64
C SER A 19 3.28 14.13 -9.12
N GLY A 20 3.38 14.32 -7.81
CA GLY A 20 4.55 14.89 -7.16
C GLY A 20 5.71 13.91 -7.11
N TYR A 21 6.93 14.43 -7.21
CA TYR A 21 8.14 13.61 -7.13
C TYR A 21 8.46 13.14 -5.71
N TYR A 22 8.01 13.84 -4.66
CA TYR A 22 8.49 13.63 -3.29
C TYR A 22 8.32 12.16 -2.86
N ASP A 23 7.12 11.71 -2.49
CA ASP A 23 6.97 10.32 -2.08
C ASP A 23 7.12 9.34 -3.25
N LEU A 24 6.52 9.63 -4.41
CA LEU A 24 6.53 8.73 -5.56
C LEU A 24 7.95 8.43 -6.05
N GLY A 25 8.77 9.45 -6.28
CA GLY A 25 10.13 9.30 -6.79
C GLY A 25 11.11 8.73 -5.77
N ILE A 26 10.95 9.07 -4.48
CA ILE A 26 11.71 8.46 -3.38
C ILE A 26 11.49 6.93 -3.38
N PHE A 27 10.24 6.49 -3.35
CA PHE A 27 9.92 5.07 -3.25
C PHE A 27 10.16 4.31 -4.55
N ASP A 28 9.88 4.89 -5.72
CA ASP A 28 10.22 4.30 -7.02
C ASP A 28 11.74 4.00 -7.12
N THR A 29 12.57 4.99 -6.78
CA THR A 29 14.03 4.83 -6.77
C THR A 29 14.47 3.79 -5.74
N ALA A 30 13.92 3.84 -4.52
CA ALA A 30 14.29 2.91 -3.45
C ALA A 30 13.95 1.46 -3.81
N LEU A 31 12.73 1.23 -4.31
CA LEU A 31 12.25 -0.09 -4.74
C LEU A 31 13.11 -0.65 -5.87
N TRP A 32 13.39 0.16 -6.89
CA TRP A 32 14.24 -0.24 -8.00
C TRP A 32 15.66 -0.61 -7.52
N LYS A 33 16.27 0.21 -6.65
CA LYS A 33 17.60 -0.08 -6.09
C LYS A 33 17.61 -1.36 -5.27
N VAL A 34 16.62 -1.57 -4.39
CA VAL A 34 16.49 -2.82 -3.60
C VAL A 34 16.29 -4.03 -4.51
N ALA A 35 15.46 -3.92 -5.56
CA ALA A 35 15.24 -5.00 -6.52
C ALA A 35 16.53 -5.44 -7.22
N HIS A 36 17.46 -4.51 -7.45
CA HIS A 36 18.75 -4.77 -8.09
C HIS A 36 19.90 -4.96 -7.09
N PHE A 37 19.57 -5.25 -5.82
CA PHE A 37 20.54 -5.48 -4.74
C PHE A 37 21.52 -4.31 -4.52
N GLN A 38 21.08 -3.09 -4.81
CA GLN A 38 21.80 -1.85 -4.57
C GLN A 38 21.36 -1.21 -3.25
N THR A 39 22.24 -0.42 -2.65
CA THR A 39 21.88 0.39 -1.49
C THR A 39 20.87 1.47 -1.92
N PRO A 40 19.68 1.58 -1.29
CA PRO A 40 18.66 2.56 -1.67
C PRO A 40 18.99 3.95 -1.14
N ILE A 41 20.07 4.52 -1.65
CA ILE A 41 20.47 5.91 -1.42
C ILE A 41 19.64 6.80 -2.34
N ILE A 42 19.03 7.82 -1.76
CA ILE A 42 18.17 8.78 -2.44
C ILE A 42 18.91 10.12 -2.49
N ASP A 43 19.28 10.53 -3.71
CA ASP A 43 20.33 11.54 -3.92
C ASP A 43 19.87 12.98 -3.64
N HIS A 44 18.57 13.25 -3.64
CA HIS A 44 18.03 14.61 -3.49
C HIS A 44 17.86 15.06 -2.03
N PHE A 45 18.05 14.18 -1.04
CA PHE A 45 17.89 14.56 0.37
C PHE A 45 19.03 15.42 0.92
N LYS A 46 20.25 15.34 0.35
CA LYS A 46 21.47 16.11 0.71
C LYS A 46 22.48 16.03 -0.44
N LEU A 47 23.52 16.87 -0.43
CA LEU A 47 24.67 16.81 -1.37
C LEU A 47 25.31 15.41 -1.52
N SER A 48 25.14 14.52 -0.53
CA SER A 48 25.68 13.15 -0.54
C SER A 48 24.59 12.05 -0.60
N GLY A 49 23.33 12.41 -0.81
CA GLY A 49 22.19 11.49 -0.67
C GLY A 49 21.98 10.96 0.76
N LYS A 50 20.90 10.20 0.95
CA LYS A 50 20.62 9.46 2.18
C LYS A 50 20.04 8.08 1.88
N ASN A 51 20.45 7.06 2.63
CA ASN A 51 19.76 5.77 2.61
C ASN A 51 18.35 5.94 3.16
N ILE A 52 17.33 5.47 2.43
CA ILE A 52 15.92 5.59 2.84
C ILE A 52 15.65 4.96 4.22
N PHE A 53 16.36 3.88 4.55
CA PHE A 53 16.21 3.18 5.84
C PHE A 53 16.84 3.94 7.02
N ALA A 54 17.54 5.05 6.77
CA ALA A 54 18.05 5.93 7.82
C ALA A 54 17.01 6.95 8.31
N ASP A 55 15.89 7.11 7.59
CA ASP A 55 14.77 7.94 8.00
C ASP A 55 13.78 7.12 8.83
N HIS A 56 13.17 6.10 8.19
CA HIS A 56 12.27 5.14 8.83
C HIS A 56 12.49 3.73 8.26
N PHE A 57 12.06 2.71 8.99
CA PHE A 57 12.07 1.35 8.48
C PHE A 57 10.83 1.11 7.60
N HIS A 58 11.05 0.79 6.33
CA HIS A 58 9.97 0.59 5.35
C HIS A 58 9.95 -0.87 4.88
N PRO A 59 9.29 -1.78 5.61
CA PRO A 59 9.29 -3.22 5.27
C PRO A 59 8.58 -3.50 3.95
N SER A 60 7.64 -2.65 3.55
CA SER A 60 6.94 -2.72 2.26
C SER A 60 7.89 -2.66 1.07
N ILE A 61 9.06 -2.01 1.20
CA ILE A 61 10.04 -1.90 0.12
C ILE A 61 10.50 -3.29 -0.31
N PHE A 62 10.75 -4.20 0.64
CA PHE A 62 11.16 -5.56 0.30
C PHE A 62 10.03 -6.39 -0.31
N ILE A 63 8.77 -6.08 0.01
CA ILE A 63 7.60 -6.77 -0.54
C ILE A 63 7.32 -6.30 -1.99
N LEU A 64 7.47 -5.00 -2.25
CA LEU A 64 7.15 -4.40 -3.53
C LEU A 64 8.33 -4.40 -4.51
N ALA A 65 9.59 -4.42 -4.03
CA ALA A 65 10.77 -4.39 -4.90
C ALA A 65 10.78 -5.47 -6.00
N PRO A 66 10.35 -6.73 -5.76
CA PRO A 66 10.28 -7.75 -6.81
C PRO A 66 9.41 -7.38 -8.02
N ILE A 67 8.50 -6.41 -7.91
CA ILE A 67 7.73 -5.89 -9.05
C ILE A 67 8.68 -5.36 -10.14
N TYR A 68 9.80 -4.76 -9.75
CA TYR A 68 10.78 -4.18 -10.68
C TYR A 68 11.61 -5.21 -11.43
N TRP A 69 11.49 -6.52 -11.12
CA TRP A 69 12.08 -7.57 -11.95
C TRP A 69 11.30 -7.81 -13.25
N PHE A 70 10.08 -7.29 -13.34
CA PHE A 70 9.20 -7.47 -14.51
C PHE A 70 9.02 -6.17 -15.31
N THR A 71 9.36 -5.01 -14.74
CA THR A 71 9.14 -3.70 -15.34
C THR A 71 9.96 -2.62 -14.65
N ASP A 72 10.42 -1.60 -15.38
CA ASP A 72 11.04 -0.39 -14.80
C ASP A 72 10.07 0.79 -14.71
N LYS A 73 8.77 0.53 -14.89
CA LYS A 73 7.71 1.55 -14.93
C LYS A 73 7.19 1.93 -13.55
N THR A 74 7.24 3.21 -13.20
CA THR A 74 6.68 3.79 -11.97
C THR A 74 5.18 3.54 -11.83
N GLU A 75 4.43 3.41 -12.93
CA GLU A 75 3.02 3.04 -12.91
C GLU A 75 2.74 1.75 -12.12
N ALA A 76 3.71 0.83 -12.08
CA ALA A 76 3.56 -0.45 -11.41
C ALA A 76 3.28 -0.31 -9.90
N ILE A 77 3.92 0.65 -9.23
CA ILE A 77 3.72 0.86 -7.79
C ILE A 77 2.42 1.59 -7.47
N LEU A 78 1.95 2.47 -8.37
CA LEU A 78 0.61 3.09 -8.28
C LEU A 78 -0.49 2.04 -8.39
N VAL A 79 -0.34 1.12 -9.35
CA VAL A 79 -1.26 -0.02 -9.53
C VAL A 79 -1.22 -0.95 -8.32
N ALA A 80 -0.04 -1.29 -7.82
CA ALA A 80 0.13 -2.15 -6.66
C ALA A 80 -0.55 -1.57 -5.42
N GLN A 81 -0.33 -0.28 -5.12
CA GLN A 81 -0.98 0.44 -4.02
C GLN A 81 -2.52 0.33 -4.10
N ALA A 82 -3.11 0.61 -5.25
CA ALA A 82 -4.57 0.55 -5.42
C ALA A 82 -5.12 -0.89 -5.28
N ILE A 83 -4.39 -1.90 -5.76
CA ILE A 83 -4.75 -3.31 -5.60
C ILE A 83 -4.71 -3.71 -4.13
N ILE A 84 -3.66 -3.34 -3.40
CA ILE A 84 -3.48 -3.69 -1.98
C ILE A 84 -4.62 -3.09 -1.13
N VAL A 85 -4.98 -1.82 -1.35
CA VAL A 85 -6.13 -1.20 -0.68
C VAL A 85 -7.45 -1.85 -1.11
N GLY A 86 -7.58 -2.26 -2.37
CA GLY A 86 -8.73 -3.03 -2.83
C GLY A 86 -8.92 -4.35 -2.08
N LEU A 87 -7.83 -5.11 -1.94
CA LEU A 87 -7.79 -6.39 -1.25
C LEU A 87 -8.08 -6.24 0.24
N SER A 88 -7.61 -5.16 0.89
CA SER A 88 -7.91 -4.90 2.29
C SER A 88 -9.42 -4.78 2.54
N GLY A 89 -10.17 -4.15 1.62
CA GLY A 89 -11.62 -4.07 1.66
C GLY A 89 -12.33 -5.42 1.46
N VAL A 90 -11.75 -6.32 0.67
CA VAL A 90 -12.26 -7.70 0.53
C VAL A 90 -12.11 -8.47 1.85
N VAL A 91 -10.95 -8.36 2.51
CA VAL A 91 -10.74 -8.97 3.83
C VAL A 91 -11.72 -8.38 4.85
N LEU A 92 -11.92 -7.05 4.84
CA LEU A 92 -12.89 -6.37 5.68
C LEU A 92 -14.32 -6.87 5.44
N PHE A 93 -14.72 -7.10 4.19
CA PHE A 93 -16.03 -7.66 3.86
C PHE A 93 -16.24 -9.03 4.52
N HIS A 94 -15.25 -9.91 4.44
CA HIS A 94 -15.33 -11.24 5.06
C HIS A 94 -15.44 -11.14 6.59
N ILE A 95 -14.62 -10.30 7.21
CA ILE A 95 -14.71 -10.04 8.66
C ILE A 95 -16.12 -9.56 9.03
N ALA A 96 -16.62 -8.53 8.33
CA ALA A 96 -17.90 -7.91 8.64
C ALA A 96 -19.08 -8.86 8.39
N LYS A 97 -19.05 -9.64 7.31
CA LYS A 97 -20.08 -10.63 6.99
C LYS A 97 -20.16 -11.72 8.06
N ASP A 98 -19.01 -12.22 8.51
CA ASP A 98 -18.95 -13.28 9.52
C ASP A 98 -19.42 -12.78 10.90
N LYS A 99 -19.11 -11.52 11.25
CA LYS A 99 -19.46 -10.95 12.56
C LYS A 99 -20.89 -10.41 12.63
N LEU A 100 -21.36 -9.73 11.59
CA LEU A 100 -22.70 -9.13 11.58
C LEU A 100 -23.77 -10.11 11.12
N ARG A 101 -23.39 -11.20 10.44
CA ARG A 101 -24.32 -12.18 9.84
C ARG A 101 -25.38 -11.53 8.94
N ASN A 102 -25.06 -10.37 8.39
CA ASN A 102 -25.93 -9.57 7.55
C ASN A 102 -25.12 -9.00 6.39
N ALA A 103 -25.47 -9.39 5.16
CA ALA A 103 -24.75 -8.98 3.97
C ALA A 103 -24.84 -7.47 3.70
N PHE A 104 -26.02 -6.86 3.92
CA PHE A 104 -26.20 -5.42 3.74
C PHE A 104 -25.32 -4.63 4.72
N ALA A 105 -25.33 -5.00 5.99
CA ALA A 105 -24.51 -4.31 6.99
C ALA A 105 -23.00 -4.47 6.70
N ALA A 106 -22.56 -5.65 6.26
CA ALA A 106 -21.18 -5.87 5.86
C ALA A 106 -20.78 -5.03 4.63
N ILE A 107 -21.66 -4.94 3.62
CA ILE A 107 -21.45 -4.09 2.45
C ILE A 107 -21.38 -2.62 2.88
N SER A 108 -22.27 -2.15 3.77
CA SER A 108 -22.26 -0.77 4.27
C SER A 108 -20.95 -0.40 4.97
N ILE A 109 -20.35 -1.31 5.74
CA ILE A 109 -19.03 -1.08 6.36
C ILE A 109 -17.93 -0.92 5.30
N VAL A 110 -17.92 -1.79 4.28
CA VAL A 110 -16.91 -1.73 3.21
C VAL A 110 -17.09 -0.47 2.36
N ILE A 111 -18.32 -0.07 2.09
CA ILE A 111 -18.63 1.21 1.44
C ILE A 111 -18.12 2.37 2.28
N ALA A 112 -18.39 2.40 3.59
CA ALA A 112 -17.90 3.45 4.48
C ALA A 112 -16.37 3.50 4.50
N TYR A 113 -15.70 2.35 4.52
CA TYR A 113 -14.23 2.25 4.42
C TYR A 113 -13.70 2.87 3.12
N PHE A 114 -14.28 2.55 1.97
CA PHE A 114 -13.87 3.10 0.68
C PHE A 114 -14.31 4.56 0.45
N LEU A 115 -15.36 5.02 1.11
CA LEU A 115 -15.81 6.42 1.10
C LEU A 115 -15.06 7.30 2.11
N PHE A 116 -14.22 6.72 2.96
CA PHE A 116 -13.39 7.49 3.86
C PHE A 116 -12.43 8.38 3.07
N ILE A 117 -12.63 9.70 3.18
CA ILE A 117 -11.89 10.69 2.39
C ILE A 117 -10.37 10.60 2.57
N GLY A 118 -9.90 10.20 3.75
CA GLY A 118 -8.47 10.01 3.99
C GLY A 118 -7.87 8.89 3.13
N LEU A 119 -8.60 7.78 2.96
CA LEU A 119 -8.17 6.66 2.11
C LEU A 119 -8.19 7.06 0.64
N GLN A 120 -9.24 7.78 0.23
CA GLN A 120 -9.39 8.29 -1.13
C GLN A 120 -8.27 9.27 -1.49
N ASN A 121 -7.95 10.21 -0.60
CA ASN A 121 -6.88 11.18 -0.81
C ASN A 121 -5.51 10.49 -0.89
N ALA A 122 -5.25 9.50 -0.04
CA ALA A 122 -3.99 8.75 -0.08
C ALA A 122 -3.79 8.02 -1.42
N LEU A 123 -4.87 7.51 -2.03
CA LEU A 123 -4.81 6.90 -3.36
C LEU A 123 -4.83 7.92 -4.50
N ALA A 124 -5.42 9.09 -4.29
CA ALA A 124 -5.57 10.11 -5.32
C ALA A 124 -4.36 11.04 -5.44
N PHE A 125 -3.50 11.18 -4.42
CA PHE A 125 -2.40 12.15 -4.41
C PHE A 125 -1.12 11.66 -5.08
N ASP A 126 -0.54 10.53 -4.67
CA ASP A 126 0.65 9.86 -5.24
C ASP A 126 0.83 8.49 -4.55
N PHE A 127 1.95 7.79 -4.82
CA PHE A 127 2.32 6.63 -4.01
C PHE A 127 2.64 7.05 -2.58
N HIS A 128 1.91 6.46 -1.62
CA HIS A 128 2.16 6.60 -0.19
C HIS A 128 2.41 5.22 0.38
N GLU A 129 3.63 4.96 0.81
CA GLU A 129 4.06 3.65 1.30
C GLU A 129 3.16 3.11 2.42
N VAL A 130 2.69 3.96 3.32
CA VAL A 130 1.81 3.57 4.43
C VAL A 130 0.51 2.91 3.98
N THR A 131 0.03 3.18 2.76
CA THR A 131 -1.17 2.54 2.21
C THR A 131 -0.99 1.04 2.02
N VAL A 132 0.26 0.57 1.84
CA VAL A 132 0.60 -0.85 1.76
C VAL A 132 0.26 -1.59 3.06
N MET A 133 0.28 -0.87 4.20
CA MET A 133 -0.05 -1.42 5.52
C MET A 133 -1.55 -1.74 5.69
N THR A 134 -2.41 -1.24 4.81
CA THR A 134 -3.86 -1.46 4.90
C THR A 134 -4.23 -2.95 4.84
N LEU A 135 -3.61 -3.71 3.95
CA LEU A 135 -3.89 -5.14 3.81
C LEU A 135 -3.36 -5.97 4.99
N PRO A 136 -2.09 -5.83 5.42
CA PRO A 136 -1.58 -6.46 6.63
C PRO A 136 -2.40 -6.13 7.88
N LEU A 137 -2.88 -4.89 8.02
CA LEU A 137 -3.77 -4.51 9.12
C LEU A 137 -5.12 -5.24 9.07
N MET A 138 -5.75 -5.33 7.90
CA MET A 138 -7.00 -6.09 7.76
C MET A 138 -6.78 -7.59 7.97
N LEU A 139 -5.64 -8.13 7.53
CA LEU A 139 -5.27 -9.53 7.78
C LEU A 139 -4.97 -9.80 9.26
N LEU A 140 -4.39 -8.83 9.98
CA LEU A 140 -4.24 -8.88 11.43
C LEU A 140 -5.62 -8.96 12.11
N TYR A 141 -6.56 -8.09 11.74
CA TYR A 141 -7.93 -8.15 12.28
C TYR A 141 -8.62 -9.47 11.96
N TRP A 142 -8.47 -9.96 10.73
CA TRP A 142 -8.98 -11.27 10.35
C TRP A 142 -8.39 -12.38 11.21
N ALA A 143 -7.08 -12.37 11.46
CA ALA A 143 -6.41 -13.34 12.31
C ALA A 143 -6.90 -13.28 13.76
N ILE A 144 -7.17 -12.09 14.29
CA ILE A 144 -7.77 -11.90 15.63
C ILE A 144 -9.17 -12.54 15.67
N PHE A 145 -10.02 -12.23 14.70
CA PHE A 145 -11.41 -12.68 14.69
C PHE A 145 -11.60 -14.17 14.38
N THR A 146 -10.59 -14.80 13.78
CA THR A 146 -10.54 -16.24 13.46
C THR A 146 -9.61 -17.03 14.39
N GLU A 147 -9.07 -16.38 15.43
CA GLU A 147 -8.17 -16.96 16.44
C GLU A 147 -6.90 -17.62 15.85
N LYS A 148 -6.44 -17.14 14.69
CA LYS A 148 -5.25 -17.64 13.99
C LYS A 148 -3.98 -17.02 14.57
N LYS A 149 -3.57 -17.49 15.76
CA LYS A 149 -2.40 -16.96 16.51
C LYS A 149 -1.13 -16.77 15.68
N LYS A 150 -0.80 -17.72 14.79
CA LYS A 150 0.40 -17.60 13.92
C LYS A 150 0.33 -16.38 13.00
N LEU A 151 -0.80 -16.17 12.34
CA LEU A 151 -1.01 -15.03 11.45
C LEU A 151 -1.05 -13.71 12.22
N TYR A 152 -1.64 -13.73 13.42
CA TYR A 152 -1.62 -12.58 14.33
C TYR A 152 -0.18 -12.11 14.60
N TYR A 153 0.72 -13.00 15.02
CA TYR A 153 2.10 -12.60 15.29
C TYR A 153 2.86 -12.16 14.05
N ILE A 154 2.63 -12.81 12.89
CA ILE A 154 3.26 -12.41 11.62
C ILE A 154 2.89 -10.97 11.26
N PHE A 155 1.59 -10.65 11.20
CA PHE A 155 1.15 -9.32 10.82
C PHE A 155 1.40 -8.27 11.91
N LEU A 156 1.35 -8.66 13.20
CA LEU A 156 1.71 -7.77 14.29
C LEU A 156 3.19 -7.36 14.21
N ILE A 157 4.09 -8.30 13.96
CA ILE A 157 5.52 -7.99 13.78
C ILE A 157 5.68 -7.09 12.57
N TYR A 158 5.04 -7.42 11.45
CA TYR A 158 5.12 -6.60 10.24
C TYR A 158 4.65 -5.16 10.44
N LEU A 159 3.60 -4.93 11.24
CA LEU A 159 3.01 -3.60 11.48
C LEU A 159 3.70 -2.78 12.58
N ARG A 160 4.62 -3.37 13.35
CA ARG A 160 5.27 -2.72 14.50
C ARG A 160 6.59 -2.04 14.14
N ILE A 161 6.98 -2.08 12.87
CA ILE A 161 8.27 -1.60 12.38
C ILE A 161 8.00 -0.52 11.34
#